data_AF-A0A9D7P248-F1
#
_entry.id   AF-A0A9D7P248-F1
#
_cell.length_a   1.000
_cell.length_b   1.000
_cell.length_c   1.000
_cell.angle_alpha   90.00
_cell.angle_beta   90.00
_cell.angle_gamma   90.00
#
_symmetry.space_group_name_H-M   'P 1'
#
loop_
_entity.id
_entity.type
_entity.pdbx_description
1 polymer ?
#
loop_
_entity_poly.entity_id
_entity_poly.type
_entity_poly.pdbx_seq_one_letter_code
_entity_poly.pdbx_strand_id
1 'polypeptide(L)'
;MPIDTSMYRANPLRSVADYEAELLRNDLSKQQIAENALAFGEKQRGIADQTALRTAMSGLGGGATNAQRIQTARASGSQAGNSLADTLEKADLERRKTEAAAGKQELEAAEIKRKLHVMDLWSVDSPEAAIAWAEGGLKSGVFNPEQYQRGVQALQKAIASPGGFEKWKQKAFAAGMAAPQQMEQARLAANAEVTANNQPLIKGPDGKWVVNQPLEGFKSRVASAGAANQLGAPIAGVVPGTDTPVYVQPPRTPGGVGQVVQGVVPAPKAGSAEKAEEKRAVNVRKYSETLQKHSIPEFEGALGELENVLSKYPKGKAPGLGRGAGMVPDWMQGAEGENIRQALAGVKNILLKARSGAAVTENELRRMVEELGSGGFRSEETLRAGIERIRKRFEHVKANAAAGVDDEVKGQYEEQGGVKIVRGGAKPAANNGPSSARARADAILGGN
;
A
#
# COMPACT_ATOMS: atom_id res chain seq x y z
N MET A 1 -61.65 33.98 63.89
CA MET A 1 -60.79 33.35 62.88
C MET A 1 -59.38 33.28 63.46
N PRO A 2 -58.77 32.09 63.60
CA PRO A 2 -57.39 32.00 64.09
C PRO A 2 -56.43 32.62 63.06
N ILE A 3 -55.55 33.49 63.54
CA ILE A 3 -54.48 34.11 62.75
C ILE A 3 -53.45 33.02 62.48
N ASP A 4 -53.21 32.70 61.21
CA ASP A 4 -52.19 31.76 60.79
C ASP A 4 -50.80 32.35 61.10
N THR A 5 -50.20 31.90 62.20
CA THR A 5 -48.89 32.33 62.67
C THR A 5 -47.74 31.64 61.94
N SER A 6 -48.02 30.74 60.99
CA SER A 6 -46.98 30.07 60.19
C SER A 6 -46.16 31.04 59.36
N MET A 7 -46.69 32.22 59.04
CA MET A 7 -45.98 33.28 58.32
C MET A 7 -44.87 33.99 59.14
N TYR A 8 -44.87 33.83 60.46
CA TYR A 8 -43.85 34.42 61.36
C TYR A 8 -42.76 33.45 61.80
N ARG A 9 -42.69 32.24 61.22
CA ARG A 9 -41.48 31.41 61.40
C ARG A 9 -40.31 32.13 60.73
N ALA A 10 -39.50 32.79 61.57
CA ALA A 10 -38.25 33.41 61.16
C ALA A 10 -37.45 32.36 60.38
N ASN A 11 -37.21 32.65 59.09
CA ASN A 11 -36.35 31.82 58.27
C ASN A 11 -35.01 31.72 58.99
N PRO A 12 -34.50 30.51 59.31
CA PRO A 12 -33.19 30.38 59.93
C PRO A 12 -32.18 31.11 59.05
N LEU A 13 -31.38 31.99 59.67
CA LEU A 13 -30.32 32.72 58.98
C LEU A 13 -29.42 31.71 58.27
N ARG A 14 -29.45 31.67 56.94
CA ARG A 14 -28.62 30.79 56.12
C ARG A 14 -27.15 31.16 56.35
N SER A 15 -26.30 30.14 56.44
CA SER A 15 -24.85 30.37 56.54
C SER A 15 -24.30 30.85 55.20
N VAL A 16 -23.16 31.54 55.20
CA VAL A 16 -22.46 31.95 53.96
C VAL A 16 -22.18 30.72 53.06
N ALA A 17 -21.87 29.57 53.67
CA ALA A 17 -21.66 28.31 52.95
C ALA A 17 -22.93 27.83 52.19
N ASP A 18 -24.12 28.06 52.74
CA ASP A 18 -25.38 27.70 52.07
C ASP A 18 -25.62 28.57 50.82
N TYR A 19 -25.27 29.86 50.89
CA TYR A 19 -25.35 30.77 49.74
C TYR A 19 -24.35 30.39 48.65
N GLU A 20 -23.11 30.02 49.01
CA GLU A 20 -22.10 29.56 48.05
C GLU A 20 -22.53 28.24 47.37
N ALA A 21 -23.06 27.28 48.13
CA ALA A 21 -23.56 26.03 47.60
C ALA A 21 -24.76 26.23 46.65
N GLU A 22 -25.66 27.16 46.97
CA GLU A 22 -26.80 27.51 46.11
C GLU A 22 -26.35 28.23 44.83
N LEU A 23 -25.36 29.12 44.93
CA LEU A 23 -24.75 29.78 43.77
C LEU A 23 -24.12 28.75 42.82
N LEU A 24 -23.31 27.83 43.36
CA LEU A 24 -22.69 26.74 42.61
C LEU A 24 -23.73 25.84 41.91
N ARG A 25 -24.83 25.48 42.60
CA ARG A 25 -25.91 24.69 41.98
C ARG A 25 -26.61 25.45 40.86
N ASN A 26 -26.86 26.75 41.05
CA ASN A 26 -27.48 27.59 40.03
C ASN A 26 -26.58 27.73 38.79
N ASP A 27 -25.27 27.89 38.99
CA ASP A 27 -24.32 27.96 37.88
C ASP A 27 -24.18 26.63 37.14
N LEU A 28 -24.12 25.51 37.87
CA LEU A 28 -24.13 24.17 37.26
C LEU A 28 -25.42 23.91 36.48
N SER A 29 -26.58 24.31 37.02
CA SER A 29 -27.86 24.19 36.32
C SER A 29 -27.90 25.05 35.06
N LYS A 30 -27.36 26.28 35.09
CA LYS A 30 -27.26 27.14 33.90
C LYS A 30 -26.34 26.53 32.84
N GLN A 31 -25.21 25.97 33.24
CA GLN A 31 -24.30 25.26 32.34
C GLN A 31 -24.99 24.06 31.70
N GLN A 32 -25.68 23.24 32.48
CA GLN A 32 -26.41 22.08 31.97
C GLN A 32 -27.54 22.47 30.99
N ILE A 33 -28.26 23.55 31.26
CA ILE A 33 -29.27 24.09 30.33
C ILE A 33 -28.61 24.57 29.04
N ALA A 34 -27.46 25.25 29.12
CA ALA A 34 -26.72 25.71 27.94
C ALA A 34 -26.22 24.54 27.09
N GLU A 35 -25.67 23.50 27.72
CA GLU A 35 -25.24 22.26 27.03
C GLU A 35 -26.42 21.56 26.36
N ASN A 36 -27.55 21.42 27.07
CA ASN A 36 -28.76 20.82 26.51
C ASN A 36 -29.32 21.65 25.33
N ALA A 37 -29.26 22.99 25.40
CA ALA A 37 -29.69 23.87 24.32
C ALA A 37 -28.79 23.75 23.09
N LEU A 38 -27.47 23.65 23.27
CA LEU A 38 -26.52 23.39 22.18
C LEU A 38 -26.75 22.03 21.54
N ALA A 39 -26.88 20.97 22.34
CA ALA A 39 -27.15 19.62 21.86
C ALA A 39 -28.47 19.55 21.08
N PHE A 40 -29.51 20.25 21.55
CA PHE A 40 -30.79 20.33 20.84
C PHE A 40 -30.67 21.10 19.52
N GLY A 41 -29.94 22.21 19.50
CA GLY A 41 -29.66 22.97 18.28
C GLY A 41 -28.90 22.16 17.24
N GLU A 42 -27.90 21.39 17.65
CA GLU A 42 -27.17 20.47 16.76
C GLU A 42 -28.07 19.37 16.21
N LYS A 43 -28.94 18.79 17.05
CA LYS A 43 -29.93 17.79 16.61
C LYS A 43 -30.90 18.37 15.58
N GLN A 44 -31.39 19.59 15.78
CA GLN A 44 -32.26 20.26 14.82
C GLN A 44 -31.55 20.53 13.48
N ARG A 45 -30.29 20.99 13.50
CA ARG A 45 -29.48 21.14 12.28
C ARG A 45 -29.27 19.80 11.57
N GLY A 46 -28.98 18.73 12.31
CA GLY A 46 -28.84 17.39 11.74
C GLY A 46 -30.10 16.90 11.03
N ILE A 47 -31.29 17.17 11.60
CA ILE A 47 -32.57 16.83 10.97
C ILE A 47 -32.81 17.64 9.70
N ALA A 48 -32.52 18.94 9.73
CA ALA A 48 -32.65 19.81 8.57
C ALA A 48 -31.71 19.36 7.43
N ASP A 49 -30.45 19.05 7.75
CA ASP A 49 -29.46 18.52 6.80
C ASP A 49 -29.91 17.21 6.16
N GLN A 50 -30.41 16.25 6.96
CA GLN A 50 -30.92 14.98 6.45
C GLN A 50 -32.16 15.17 5.57
N THR A 51 -33.04 16.10 5.92
CA THR A 51 -34.25 16.39 5.14
C THR A 51 -33.89 17.03 3.81
N ALA A 52 -32.97 18.01 3.80
CA ALA A 52 -32.47 18.63 2.58
C ALA A 52 -31.80 17.60 1.64
N LEU A 53 -30.97 16.71 2.20
CA LEU A 53 -30.34 15.63 1.45
C LEU A 53 -31.38 14.67 0.87
N ARG A 54 -32.38 14.24 1.67
CA ARG A 54 -33.42 13.32 1.20
C ARG A 54 -34.23 13.93 0.06
N THR A 55 -34.64 15.20 0.19
CA THR A 55 -35.37 15.92 -0.86
C THR A 55 -34.54 16.02 -2.13
N ALA A 56 -33.26 16.40 -2.02
CA ALA A 56 -32.34 16.46 -3.16
C ALA A 56 -32.20 15.09 -3.86
N MET A 57 -32.01 14.02 -3.08
CA MET A 57 -31.83 12.67 -3.62
C MET A 57 -33.11 12.06 -4.20
N SER A 58 -34.30 12.42 -3.69
CA SER A 58 -35.58 11.91 -4.22
C SER A 58 -35.88 12.37 -5.64
N GLY A 59 -35.29 13.49 -6.08
CA GLY A 59 -35.40 13.94 -7.48
C GLY A 59 -34.58 13.11 -8.46
N LEU A 60 -33.61 12.33 -7.97
CA LEU A 60 -32.82 11.41 -8.77
C LEU A 60 -33.55 10.07 -8.85
N GLY A 61 -34.21 9.81 -9.98
CA GLY A 61 -34.85 8.51 -10.23
C GLY A 61 -33.88 7.33 -10.09
N GLY A 62 -34.42 6.10 -10.05
CA GLY A 62 -33.63 4.88 -9.80
C GLY A 62 -32.43 4.67 -10.75
N GLY A 63 -32.52 5.17 -11.98
CA GLY A 63 -31.44 5.10 -12.99
C GLY A 63 -30.34 6.16 -12.87
N ALA A 64 -30.36 7.02 -11.85
CA ALA A 64 -29.34 8.06 -11.70
C ALA A 64 -27.96 7.45 -11.47
N THR A 65 -26.99 7.91 -12.25
CA THR A 65 -25.58 7.53 -12.17
C THR A 65 -24.94 7.99 -10.86
N ASN A 66 -23.84 7.35 -10.44
CA ASN A 66 -23.08 7.78 -9.26
C ASN A 66 -22.61 9.23 -9.37
N ALA A 67 -22.20 9.68 -10.56
CA ALA A 67 -21.78 11.06 -10.79
C ALA A 67 -22.92 12.06 -10.52
N GLN A 68 -24.14 11.77 -10.99
CA GLN A 68 -25.32 12.60 -10.71
C GLN A 68 -25.64 12.61 -9.21
N ARG A 69 -25.56 11.46 -8.54
CA ARG A 69 -25.77 11.34 -7.08
C ARG A 69 -24.75 12.16 -6.28
N ILE A 70 -23.47 12.09 -6.65
CA ILE A 70 -22.38 12.88 -6.04
C ILE A 70 -22.66 14.38 -6.23
N GLN A 71 -22.98 14.79 -7.46
CA GLN A 71 -23.25 16.20 -7.76
C GLN A 71 -24.46 16.72 -6.98
N THR A 72 -25.57 15.98 -6.93
CA THR A 72 -26.77 16.35 -6.18
C THR A 72 -26.53 16.37 -4.68
N ALA A 73 -25.78 15.41 -4.13
CA ALA A 73 -25.44 15.38 -2.72
C ALA A 73 -24.60 16.61 -2.31
N ARG A 74 -23.62 17.03 -3.13
CA ARG A 74 -22.87 18.28 -2.93
C ARG A 74 -23.74 19.52 -3.11
N ALA A 75 -24.61 19.52 -4.12
CA ALA A 75 -25.52 20.64 -4.39
C ALA A 75 -26.52 20.90 -3.26
N SER A 76 -26.78 19.92 -2.38
CA SER A 76 -27.59 20.13 -1.17
C SER A 76 -27.00 21.15 -0.20
N GLY A 77 -25.68 21.42 -0.27
CA GLY A 77 -24.98 22.35 0.62
C GLY A 77 -24.88 21.90 2.08
N SER A 78 -25.47 20.76 2.45
CA SER A 78 -25.50 20.21 3.80
C SER A 78 -24.21 19.45 4.15
N GLN A 79 -23.85 19.38 5.44
CA GLN A 79 -22.70 18.58 5.88
C GLN A 79 -22.93 17.09 5.59
N ALA A 80 -24.17 16.62 5.79
CA ALA A 80 -24.59 15.26 5.46
C ALA A 80 -24.42 14.95 3.96
N GLY A 81 -24.79 15.88 3.08
CA GLY A 81 -24.65 15.74 1.63
C GLY A 81 -23.20 15.66 1.16
N ASN A 82 -22.31 16.48 1.72
CA ASN A 82 -20.88 16.41 1.42
C ASN A 82 -20.26 15.07 1.86
N SER A 83 -20.58 14.61 3.07
CA SER A 83 -20.11 13.30 3.56
C SER A 83 -20.60 12.12 2.69
N LEU A 84 -21.88 12.17 2.26
CA LEU A 84 -22.41 11.17 1.32
C LEU A 84 -21.69 11.23 -0.03
N ALA A 85 -21.47 12.44 -0.56
CA ALA A 85 -20.78 12.63 -1.83
C ALA A 85 -19.36 12.05 -1.79
N ASP A 86 -18.60 12.29 -0.72
CA ASP A 86 -17.24 11.76 -0.57
C ASP A 86 -17.23 10.24 -0.43
N THR A 87 -18.23 9.67 0.25
CA THR A 87 -18.41 8.23 0.34
C THR A 87 -18.71 7.60 -1.02
N LEU A 88 -19.62 8.21 -1.80
CA LEU A 88 -19.97 7.75 -3.15
C LEU A 88 -18.80 7.91 -4.13
N GLU A 89 -18.06 9.01 -4.05
CA GLU A 89 -16.87 9.25 -4.87
C GLU A 89 -15.77 8.22 -4.57
N LYS A 90 -15.50 7.95 -3.29
CA LYS A 90 -14.56 6.89 -2.88
C LYS A 90 -14.98 5.52 -3.39
N ALA A 91 -16.27 5.18 -3.30
CA ALA A 91 -16.79 3.90 -3.79
C ALA A 91 -16.67 3.79 -5.33
N ASP A 92 -16.96 4.85 -6.07
CA ASP A 92 -16.81 4.87 -7.54
C ASP A 92 -15.33 4.73 -7.95
N LEU A 93 -14.41 5.38 -7.23
CA LEU A 93 -12.97 5.25 -7.44
C LEU A 93 -12.47 3.82 -7.20
N GLU A 94 -12.86 3.19 -6.09
CA GLU A 94 -12.49 1.79 -5.81
C GLU A 94 -13.08 0.82 -6.84
N ARG A 95 -14.30 1.07 -7.33
CA ARG A 95 -14.88 0.27 -8.42
C ARG A 95 -14.08 0.42 -9.71
N ARG A 96 -13.77 1.66 -10.13
CA ARG A 96 -12.94 1.90 -11.33
C ARG A 96 -11.56 1.28 -11.21
N LYS A 97 -10.96 1.33 -10.02
CA LYS A 97 -9.67 0.66 -9.74
C LYS A 97 -9.79 -0.85 -9.88
N THR A 98 -10.88 -1.43 -9.40
CA THR A 98 -11.16 -2.87 -9.54
C THR A 98 -11.40 -3.26 -11.00
N GLU A 99 -12.20 -2.50 -11.74
CA GLU A 99 -12.44 -2.69 -13.17
C GLU A 99 -11.14 -2.56 -13.99
N ALA A 100 -10.31 -1.56 -13.69
CA ALA A 100 -9.00 -1.39 -14.33
C ALA A 100 -8.04 -2.54 -14.00
N ALA A 101 -8.07 -3.06 -12.76
CA ALA A 101 -7.27 -4.22 -12.37
C ALA A 101 -7.74 -5.49 -13.09
N ALA A 102 -9.05 -5.71 -13.21
CA ALA A 102 -9.63 -6.82 -13.96
C ALA A 102 -9.26 -6.73 -15.45
N GLY A 103 -9.44 -5.56 -16.08
CA GLY A 103 -9.05 -5.35 -17.47
C GLY A 103 -7.56 -5.54 -17.71
N LYS A 104 -6.71 -5.16 -16.74
CA LYS A 104 -5.26 -5.46 -16.79
C LYS A 104 -5.00 -6.97 -16.76
N GLN A 105 -5.64 -7.72 -15.87
CA GLN A 105 -5.49 -9.17 -15.79
C GLN A 105 -5.95 -9.87 -17.08
N GLU A 106 -7.05 -9.41 -17.68
CA GLU A 106 -7.52 -9.92 -18.97
C GLU A 106 -6.51 -9.66 -20.10
N LEU A 107 -5.92 -8.47 -20.15
CA LEU A 107 -4.89 -8.12 -21.12
C LEU A 107 -3.62 -8.97 -20.94
N GLU A 108 -3.18 -9.19 -19.70
CA GLU A 108 -2.03 -10.04 -19.39
C GLU A 108 -2.30 -11.51 -19.76
N ALA A 109 -3.49 -12.02 -19.44
CA ALA A 109 -3.90 -13.37 -19.82
C ALA A 109 -3.95 -13.53 -21.35
N ALA A 110 -4.47 -12.54 -22.07
CA ALA A 110 -4.48 -12.52 -23.53
C ALA A 110 -3.06 -12.46 -24.12
N GLU A 111 -2.14 -11.71 -23.50
CA GLU A 111 -0.74 -11.64 -23.92
C GLU A 111 -0.02 -12.97 -23.70
N ILE A 112 -0.20 -13.60 -22.54
CA ILE A 112 0.35 -14.94 -22.25
C ILE A 112 -0.17 -15.96 -23.25
N LYS A 113 -1.48 -15.96 -23.50
CA LYS A 113 -2.11 -16.85 -24.48
C LYS A 113 -1.54 -16.65 -25.88
N ARG A 114 -1.34 -15.39 -26.29
CA ARG A 114 -0.68 -15.07 -27.57
C ARG A 114 0.75 -15.58 -27.61
N LYS A 115 1.55 -15.38 -26.55
CA LYS A 115 2.94 -15.84 -26.48
C LYS A 115 3.04 -17.36 -26.58
N LEU A 116 2.22 -18.08 -25.81
CA LEU A 116 2.15 -19.55 -25.88
C LEU A 116 1.78 -20.01 -27.29
N HIS A 117 0.75 -19.40 -27.88
CA HIS A 117 0.33 -19.72 -29.24
C HIS A 117 1.43 -19.46 -30.28
N VAL A 118 2.19 -18.36 -30.15
CA VAL A 118 3.34 -18.07 -31.02
C VAL A 118 4.48 -19.08 -30.78
N MET A 119 4.67 -19.57 -29.55
CA MET A 119 5.66 -20.61 -29.26
C MET A 119 5.28 -21.96 -29.89
N ASP A 120 3.99 -22.32 -29.89
CA ASP A 120 3.47 -23.54 -30.54
C ASP A 120 3.79 -23.58 -32.04
N LEU A 121 3.99 -22.41 -32.66
CA LEU A 121 4.41 -22.34 -34.06
C LEU A 121 5.72 -23.09 -34.30
N TRP A 122 6.63 -23.20 -33.32
CA TRP A 122 7.89 -23.95 -33.50
C TRP A 122 7.69 -25.44 -33.73
N SER A 123 6.65 -26.03 -33.14
CA SER A 123 6.32 -27.45 -33.34
C SER A 123 5.57 -27.74 -34.65
N VAL A 124 5.16 -26.71 -35.38
CA VAL A 124 4.47 -26.87 -36.66
C VAL A 124 5.48 -27.22 -37.76
N ASP A 125 5.40 -28.41 -38.32
CA ASP A 125 6.34 -28.98 -39.28
C ASP A 125 5.81 -29.07 -40.72
N SER A 126 4.51 -28.82 -40.93
CA SER A 126 3.88 -28.85 -42.25
C SER A 126 2.97 -27.63 -42.52
N PRO A 127 2.74 -27.30 -43.81
CA PRO A 127 1.74 -26.31 -44.21
C PRO A 127 0.34 -26.56 -43.65
N GLU A 128 -0.10 -27.81 -43.64
CA GLU A 128 -1.43 -28.21 -43.16
C GLU A 128 -1.53 -28.00 -41.64
N ALA A 129 -0.48 -28.36 -40.89
CA ALA A 129 -0.39 -28.08 -39.47
C ALA A 129 -0.37 -26.57 -39.18
N ALA A 130 0.22 -25.76 -40.06
CA ALA A 130 0.23 -24.30 -39.92
C ALA A 130 -1.15 -23.67 -40.11
N ILE A 131 -1.99 -24.23 -41.00
CA ILE A 131 -3.39 -23.82 -41.14
C ILE A 131 -4.16 -24.18 -39.87
N ALA A 132 -4.01 -25.41 -39.37
CA ALA A 132 -4.66 -25.85 -38.13
C ALA A 132 -4.23 -25.00 -36.92
N TRP A 133 -2.94 -24.64 -36.83
CA TRP A 133 -2.42 -23.70 -35.84
C TRP A 133 -3.10 -22.34 -35.96
N ALA A 134 -3.18 -21.77 -37.16
CA ALA A 134 -3.80 -20.47 -37.39
C ALA A 134 -5.30 -20.47 -37.03
N GLU A 135 -6.03 -21.55 -37.34
CA GLU A 135 -7.42 -21.75 -36.92
C GLU A 135 -7.56 -21.84 -35.40
N GLY A 136 -6.64 -22.52 -34.72
CA GLY A 136 -6.57 -22.54 -33.26
C GLY A 136 -6.38 -21.14 -32.68
N GLY A 137 -5.56 -20.30 -33.31
CA GLY A 137 -5.38 -18.90 -32.93
C GLY A 137 -6.66 -18.07 -33.10
N LEU A 138 -7.41 -18.29 -34.18
CA LEU A 138 -8.69 -17.63 -34.41
C LEU A 138 -9.75 -18.05 -33.38
N LYS A 139 -9.95 -19.36 -33.18
CA LYS A 139 -10.91 -19.91 -32.21
C LYS A 139 -10.63 -19.45 -30.78
N SER A 140 -9.35 -19.27 -30.47
CA SER A 140 -8.89 -18.87 -29.15
C SER A 140 -8.84 -17.35 -28.96
N GLY A 141 -9.18 -16.55 -29.98
CA GLY A 141 -9.19 -15.09 -29.93
C GLY A 141 -7.80 -14.45 -29.95
N VAL A 142 -6.75 -15.23 -30.21
CA VAL A 142 -5.38 -14.71 -30.39
C VAL A 142 -5.26 -13.92 -31.69
N PHE A 143 -5.94 -14.39 -32.74
CA PHE A 143 -6.07 -13.71 -34.02
C PHE A 143 -7.49 -13.20 -34.23
N ASN A 144 -7.61 -11.99 -34.76
CA ASN A 144 -8.87 -11.56 -35.35
C ASN A 144 -9.05 -12.17 -36.77
N PRO A 145 -10.26 -12.16 -37.34
CA PRO A 145 -10.52 -12.77 -38.65
C PRO A 145 -9.62 -12.24 -39.78
N GLU A 146 -9.29 -10.95 -39.74
CA GLU A 146 -8.45 -10.31 -40.76
C GLU A 146 -6.97 -10.73 -40.64
N GLN A 147 -6.45 -10.86 -39.42
CA GLN A 147 -5.11 -11.38 -39.15
C GLN A 147 -4.99 -12.83 -39.58
N TYR A 148 -6.01 -13.64 -39.29
CA TYR A 148 -6.10 -15.03 -39.74
C TYR A 148 -6.04 -15.12 -41.28
N GLN A 149 -6.92 -14.39 -41.98
CA GLN A 149 -6.95 -14.38 -43.45
C GLN A 149 -5.62 -13.93 -44.05
N ARG A 150 -5.02 -12.85 -43.54
CA ARG A 150 -3.71 -12.37 -43.98
C ARG A 150 -2.60 -13.40 -43.75
N GLY A 151 -2.62 -14.07 -42.59
CA GLY A 151 -1.67 -15.12 -42.24
C GLY A 151 -1.74 -16.32 -43.19
N VAL A 152 -2.96 -16.82 -43.44
CA VAL A 152 -3.21 -17.95 -44.35
C VAL A 152 -2.84 -17.60 -45.79
N GLN A 153 -3.19 -16.40 -46.29
CA GLN A 153 -2.78 -15.97 -47.64
C GLN A 153 -1.25 -15.86 -47.76
N ALA A 154 -0.57 -15.35 -46.74
CA ALA A 154 0.89 -15.28 -46.73
C ALA A 154 1.54 -16.68 -46.72
N LEU A 155 0.95 -17.62 -45.98
CA LEU A 155 1.35 -19.02 -45.95
C LEU A 155 1.17 -19.68 -47.33
N GLN A 156 0.01 -19.52 -47.96
CA GLN A 156 -0.28 -20.06 -49.30
C GLN A 156 0.73 -19.56 -50.35
N LYS A 157 1.07 -18.27 -50.33
CA LYS A 157 2.11 -17.70 -51.20
C LYS A 157 3.49 -18.27 -50.91
N ALA A 158 3.81 -18.53 -49.65
CA ALA A 158 5.10 -19.05 -49.24
C ALA A 158 5.31 -20.50 -49.67
N ILE A 159 4.27 -21.34 -49.63
CA ILE A 159 4.35 -22.76 -50.01
C ILE A 159 4.66 -22.93 -51.50
N ALA A 160 4.31 -21.95 -52.35
CA ALA A 160 4.60 -21.99 -53.79
C ALA A 160 6.11 -21.95 -54.12
N SER A 161 6.98 -21.62 -53.15
CA SER A 161 8.43 -21.54 -53.34
C SER A 161 9.15 -22.65 -52.56
N PRO A 162 10.17 -23.32 -53.13
CA PRO A 162 11.03 -24.24 -52.39
C PRO A 162 11.63 -23.59 -51.13
N GLY A 163 11.39 -24.20 -49.96
CA GLY A 163 11.82 -23.66 -48.65
C GLY A 163 11.05 -22.41 -48.18
N GLY A 164 10.00 -21.99 -48.88
CA GLY A 164 9.23 -20.80 -48.51
C GLY A 164 8.45 -20.97 -47.20
N PHE A 165 8.02 -22.19 -46.87
CA PHE A 165 7.36 -22.50 -45.59
C PHE A 165 8.23 -22.14 -44.38
N GLU A 166 9.49 -22.58 -44.34
CA GLU A 166 10.42 -22.27 -43.24
C GLU A 166 10.67 -20.76 -43.12
N LYS A 167 10.82 -20.07 -44.24
CA LYS A 167 10.97 -18.60 -44.25
C LYS A 167 9.73 -17.89 -43.70
N TRP A 168 8.54 -18.38 -44.06
CA TRP A 168 7.27 -17.87 -43.51
C TRP A 168 7.18 -18.11 -42.01
N LYS A 169 7.50 -19.33 -41.55
CA LYS A 169 7.48 -19.72 -40.13
C LYS A 169 8.36 -18.81 -39.29
N GLN A 170 9.61 -18.59 -39.71
CA GLN A 170 10.54 -17.68 -39.04
C GLN A 170 10.01 -16.24 -38.99
N LYS A 171 9.43 -15.74 -40.09
CA LYS A 171 8.86 -14.39 -40.16
C LYS A 171 7.63 -14.24 -39.26
N ALA A 172 6.75 -15.23 -39.26
CA ALA A 172 5.55 -15.25 -38.43
C ALA A 172 5.91 -15.31 -36.95
N PHE A 173 6.89 -16.13 -36.57
CA PHE A 173 7.41 -16.19 -35.20
C PHE A 173 8.01 -14.84 -34.76
N ALA A 174 8.89 -14.26 -35.59
CA ALA A 174 9.51 -12.96 -35.29
C ALA A 174 8.46 -11.84 -35.14
N ALA A 175 7.45 -11.82 -36.02
CA ALA A 175 6.33 -10.87 -35.92
C ALA A 175 5.50 -11.08 -34.65
N GLY A 176 5.19 -12.34 -34.31
CA GLY A 176 4.44 -12.70 -33.11
C GLY A 176 5.16 -12.30 -31.82
N MET A 177 6.49 -12.43 -31.78
CA MET A 177 7.31 -12.03 -30.63
C MET A 177 7.54 -10.52 -30.55
N ALA A 178 7.56 -9.80 -31.67
CA ALA A 178 7.74 -8.35 -31.69
C ALA A 178 6.47 -7.56 -31.34
N ALA A 179 5.29 -8.11 -31.59
CA ALA A 179 4.02 -7.41 -31.41
C ALA A 179 3.77 -6.92 -29.96
N PRO A 180 4.04 -7.71 -28.89
CA PRO A 180 3.93 -7.21 -27.51
C PRO A 180 4.86 -6.03 -27.22
N GLN A 181 6.09 -6.07 -27.75
CA GLN A 181 7.07 -5.02 -27.52
C GLN A 181 6.67 -3.71 -28.20
N GLN A 182 6.12 -3.78 -29.41
CA GLN A 182 5.58 -2.60 -30.11
C GLN A 182 4.35 -2.03 -29.39
N MET A 183 3.47 -2.89 -28.88
CA MET A 183 2.29 -2.47 -28.13
C MET A 183 2.69 -1.82 -26.80
N GLU A 184 3.69 -2.35 -26.11
CA GLU A 184 4.24 -1.74 -24.89
C GLU A 184 4.89 -0.38 -25.18
N GLN A 185 5.66 -0.26 -26.27
CA GLN A 185 6.21 1.03 -26.70
C GLN A 185 5.12 2.05 -27.03
N ALA A 186 4.06 1.64 -27.75
CA ALA A 186 2.92 2.50 -28.05
C ALA A 186 2.18 2.93 -26.76
N ARG A 187 2.02 2.01 -25.80
CA ARG A 187 1.42 2.32 -24.50
C ARG A 187 2.29 3.30 -23.69
N LEU A 188 3.60 3.11 -23.69
CA LEU A 188 4.54 4.02 -23.04
C LEU A 188 4.50 5.41 -23.67
N ALA A 189 4.42 5.49 -25.01
CA ALA A 189 4.26 6.75 -25.73
C ALA A 189 2.93 7.45 -25.36
N ALA A 190 1.81 6.72 -25.36
CA ALA A 190 0.50 7.25 -24.96
C ALA A 190 0.49 7.70 -23.48
N ASN A 191 1.10 6.93 -22.59
CA ASN A 191 1.24 7.30 -21.18
C ASN A 191 2.12 8.53 -21.00
N ALA A 192 3.19 8.67 -21.79
CA ALA A 192 4.03 9.86 -21.78
C ALA A 192 3.24 11.11 -22.21
N GLU A 193 2.37 10.97 -23.21
CA GLU A 193 1.46 12.04 -23.65
C GLU A 193 0.44 12.43 -22.58
N VAL A 194 -0.22 11.46 -21.94
CA VAL A 194 -1.15 11.72 -20.83
C VAL A 194 -0.43 12.34 -19.63
N THR A 195 0.79 11.88 -19.34
CA THR A 195 1.60 12.44 -18.25
C THR A 195 2.04 13.86 -18.55
N ALA A 196 2.45 14.15 -19.80
CA ALA A 196 2.80 15.49 -20.24
C ALA A 196 1.60 16.45 -20.10
N ASN A 197 0.39 15.99 -20.41
CA ASN A 197 -0.85 16.76 -20.23
C ASN A 197 -1.23 17.00 -18.76
N ASN A 198 -0.68 16.22 -17.82
CA ASN A 198 -0.88 16.34 -16.38
C ASN A 198 0.28 17.05 -15.66
N GLN A 199 1.26 17.60 -16.39
CA GLN A 199 2.31 18.40 -15.78
C GLN A 199 1.79 19.81 -15.43
N PRO A 200 2.29 20.41 -14.32
CA PRO A 200 1.92 21.77 -13.92
C PRO A 200 2.40 22.82 -14.93
N LEU A 201 3.39 22.47 -15.75
CA LEU A 201 3.88 23.28 -16.85
C LEU A 201 3.74 22.49 -18.14
N ILE A 202 3.09 23.07 -19.14
CA ILE A 202 3.04 22.55 -20.50
C ILE A 202 3.88 23.45 -21.40
N LYS A 203 4.53 22.87 -22.40
CA LYS A 203 5.31 23.64 -23.37
C LYS A 203 4.36 24.16 -24.44
N GLY A 204 4.20 25.48 -24.53
CA GLY A 204 3.35 26.14 -25.52
C GLY A 204 3.88 25.97 -26.95
N PRO A 205 3.09 26.34 -27.97
CA PRO A 205 3.49 26.27 -29.38
C PRO A 205 4.76 27.07 -29.71
N ASP A 206 5.05 28.10 -28.91
CA ASP A 206 6.25 28.94 -28.99
C ASP A 206 7.47 28.35 -28.24
N GLY A 207 7.33 27.15 -27.68
CA GLY A 207 8.36 26.48 -26.91
C GLY A 207 8.51 26.98 -25.47
N LYS A 208 7.69 27.94 -25.01
CA LYS A 208 7.74 28.45 -23.63
C LYS A 208 6.93 27.58 -22.68
N TRP A 209 7.42 27.41 -21.46
CA TRP A 209 6.66 26.73 -20.41
C TRP A 209 5.55 27.64 -19.90
N VAL A 210 4.31 27.18 -19.99
CA VAL A 210 3.12 27.88 -19.47
C VAL A 210 2.42 27.00 -18.44
N VAL A 211 1.82 27.65 -17.44
CA VAL A 211 1.13 26.96 -16.34
C VAL A 211 -0.14 26.27 -16.85
N ASN A 212 -0.31 25.02 -16.48
CA ASN A 212 -1.51 24.23 -16.75
C ASN A 212 -2.64 24.69 -15.81
N GLN A 213 -3.30 25.80 -16.17
CA GLN A 213 -4.33 26.46 -15.35
C GLN A 213 -5.44 25.52 -14.84
N PRO A 214 -5.98 24.58 -15.65
CA PRO A 214 -6.96 23.60 -15.15
C PRO A 214 -6.45 22.74 -13.99
N LEU A 215 -5.18 22.31 -14.03
CA LEU A 215 -4.56 21.49 -12.99
C LEU A 215 -4.31 22.32 -11.72
N GLU A 216 -3.87 23.56 -11.88
CA GLU A 216 -3.60 24.46 -10.76
C GLU A 216 -4.89 24.82 -10.01
N GLY A 217 -5.97 25.13 -10.75
CA GLY A 217 -7.29 25.35 -10.17
C GLY A 217 -7.84 24.12 -9.44
N PHE A 218 -7.58 22.91 -9.95
CA PHE A 218 -7.95 21.66 -9.25
C PHE A 218 -7.16 21.48 -7.95
N LYS A 219 -5.83 21.64 -7.99
CA LYS A 219 -4.97 21.54 -6.79
C LYS A 219 -5.35 22.55 -5.72
N SER A 220 -5.64 23.80 -6.11
CA SER A 220 -6.09 24.85 -5.20
C SER A 220 -7.42 24.50 -4.52
N ARG A 221 -8.39 23.94 -5.26
CA ARG A 221 -9.67 23.47 -4.69
C ARG A 221 -9.47 22.30 -3.73
N VAL A 222 -8.60 21.33 -4.06
CA VAL A 222 -8.29 20.19 -3.17
C VAL A 222 -7.58 20.66 -1.90
N ALA A 223 -6.61 21.57 -2.01
CA ALA A 223 -5.93 22.14 -0.85
C ALA A 223 -6.90 22.92 0.05
N SER A 224 -7.85 23.66 -0.54
CA SER A 224 -8.87 24.41 0.20
C SER A 224 -9.90 23.51 0.88
N ALA A 225 -10.24 22.37 0.27
CA ALA A 225 -11.18 21.39 0.84
C ALA A 225 -10.53 20.48 1.89
N GLY A 226 -9.22 20.20 1.75
CA GLY A 226 -8.45 19.36 2.67
C GLY A 226 -7.91 20.07 3.90
N ALA A 227 -7.98 21.40 3.95
CA ALA A 227 -7.68 22.19 5.15
C ALA A 227 -8.81 22.05 6.19
N ALA A 228 -9.07 20.82 6.64
CA ALA A 228 -9.83 20.59 7.84
C ALA A 228 -9.08 21.29 9.00
N ASN A 229 -9.79 22.17 9.71
CA ASN A 229 -9.45 22.85 10.97
C ASN A 229 -8.51 22.02 11.89
N GLN A 230 -7.22 21.98 11.62
CA GLN A 230 -6.22 21.48 12.56
C GLN A 230 -6.02 22.58 13.59
N LEU A 231 -6.81 22.52 14.66
CA LEU A 231 -6.45 23.17 15.91
C LEU A 231 -5.06 22.67 16.28
N GLY A 232 -4.06 23.56 16.30
CA GLY A 232 -2.72 23.22 16.77
C GLY A 232 -2.79 22.57 18.15
N ALA A 233 -1.87 21.64 18.43
CA ALA A 233 -1.77 21.01 19.73
C ALA A 233 -1.71 22.07 20.85
N PRO A 234 -2.36 21.84 22.01
CA PRO A 234 -2.31 22.78 23.13
C PRO A 234 -0.86 23.09 23.51
N ILE A 235 -0.55 24.37 23.68
CA ILE A 235 0.79 24.84 24.05
C ILE A 235 0.84 24.95 25.58
N ALA A 236 1.86 24.38 26.20
CA ALA A 236 2.11 24.58 27.62
C ALA A 236 2.49 26.04 27.88
N GLY A 237 1.82 26.65 28.85
CA GLY A 237 2.08 28.01 29.32
C GLY A 237 1.97 28.09 30.84
N VAL A 238 2.19 29.28 31.37
CA VAL A 238 2.11 29.54 32.81
C VAL A 238 1.23 30.78 32.99
N VAL A 239 0.29 30.74 33.93
CA VAL A 239 -0.55 31.92 34.21
C VAL A 239 0.33 33.01 34.84
N PRO A 240 0.43 34.21 34.22
CA PRO A 240 1.26 35.28 34.74
C PRO A 240 0.90 35.63 36.19
N GLY A 241 1.90 35.62 37.07
CA GLY A 241 1.75 35.99 38.49
C GLY A 241 1.34 34.86 39.44
N THR A 242 1.12 33.63 38.96
CA THR A 242 0.72 32.49 39.84
C THR A 242 1.59 31.25 39.69
N ASP A 243 2.54 31.23 38.76
CA ASP A 243 3.36 30.07 38.37
C ASP A 243 2.57 28.77 38.09
N THR A 244 1.26 28.88 37.88
CA THR A 244 0.40 27.73 37.67
C THR A 244 0.48 27.30 36.20
N PRO A 245 0.89 26.05 35.90
CA PRO A 245 0.97 25.57 34.53
C PRO A 245 -0.44 25.43 33.93
N VAL A 246 -0.61 25.93 32.71
CA VAL A 246 -1.84 25.85 31.93
C VAL A 246 -1.55 25.40 30.51
N TYR A 247 -2.52 24.76 29.86
CA TYR A 247 -2.44 24.50 28.42
C TYR A 247 -3.36 25.48 27.69
N VAL A 248 -2.81 26.18 26.71
CA VAL A 248 -3.56 27.15 25.90
C VAL A 248 -3.80 26.54 24.53
N GLN A 249 -5.06 26.39 24.16
CA GLN A 249 -5.43 26.04 22.79
C GLN A 249 -5.27 27.29 21.93
N PRO A 250 -4.44 27.29 20.88
CA PRO A 250 -4.31 28.45 20.01
C PRO A 250 -5.66 28.80 19.34
N PRO A 251 -5.93 30.09 19.11
CA PRO A 251 -7.16 30.55 18.48
C PRO A 251 -7.29 30.00 17.05
N ARG A 252 -8.54 29.78 16.59
CA ARG A 252 -8.83 29.32 15.22
C ARG A 252 -8.54 30.38 14.14
N THR A 253 -8.39 31.63 14.54
CA THR A 253 -8.17 32.76 13.63
C THR A 253 -6.89 33.52 14.02
N PRO A 254 -6.10 34.00 13.04
CA PRO A 254 -5.00 34.91 13.30
C PRO A 254 -5.50 36.12 14.12
N GLY A 255 -4.90 36.33 15.29
CA GLY A 255 -5.27 37.42 16.21
C GLY A 255 -6.36 37.09 17.24
N GLY A 256 -6.92 35.87 17.28
CA GLY A 256 -7.82 35.46 18.35
C GLY A 256 -7.10 35.25 19.70
N VAL A 257 -7.83 35.27 20.81
CA VAL A 257 -7.29 34.93 22.14
C VAL A 257 -7.42 33.42 22.34
N GLY A 258 -6.33 32.74 22.71
CA GLY A 258 -6.35 31.30 22.98
C GLY A 258 -7.19 30.95 24.21
N GLN A 259 -7.86 29.79 24.20
CA GLN A 259 -8.64 29.31 25.34
C GLN A 259 -7.73 28.55 26.31
N VAL A 260 -7.78 28.91 27.59
CA VAL A 260 -7.12 28.18 28.68
C VAL A 260 -7.92 26.91 28.95
N VAL A 261 -7.32 25.75 28.74
CA VAL A 261 -7.88 24.45 29.08
C VAL A 261 -7.27 24.04 30.42
N GLN A 262 -7.98 24.29 31.52
CA GLN A 262 -7.47 24.13 32.89
C GLN A 262 -7.55 22.65 33.31
N GLY A 263 -6.42 22.07 33.74
CA GLY A 263 -6.35 20.72 34.25
C GLY A 263 -5.29 20.59 35.34
N VAL A 264 -5.74 20.41 36.58
CA VAL A 264 -4.92 19.98 37.72
C VAL A 264 -4.17 18.72 37.31
N VAL A 265 -2.85 18.68 37.46
CA VAL A 265 -2.05 17.47 37.21
C VAL A 265 -2.34 16.48 38.36
N PRO A 266 -3.13 15.40 38.16
CA PRO A 266 -3.25 14.39 39.20
C PRO A 266 -1.89 13.69 39.36
N ALA A 267 -1.52 13.37 40.60
CA ALA A 267 -0.36 12.53 40.89
C ALA A 267 -0.40 11.24 40.01
N PRO A 268 0.74 10.76 39.51
CA PRO A 268 0.80 9.59 38.65
C PRO A 268 0.18 8.39 39.38
N LYS A 269 -1.03 8.01 38.97
CA LYS A 269 -1.75 6.86 39.52
C LYS A 269 -0.97 5.58 39.21
N ALA A 270 -0.95 4.65 40.15
CA ALA A 270 -0.31 3.33 40.06
C ALA A 270 -0.70 2.47 38.82
N GLY A 271 -1.68 2.89 38.02
CA GLY A 271 -1.97 2.31 36.70
C GLY A 271 -1.02 2.74 35.57
N SER A 272 0.09 3.44 35.85
CA SER A 272 1.04 3.88 34.83
C SER A 272 1.87 2.73 34.24
N ALA A 273 2.17 1.70 35.03
CA ALA A 273 2.90 0.51 34.56
C ALA A 273 2.04 -0.35 33.63
N GLU A 274 0.80 -0.63 34.03
CA GLU A 274 -0.18 -1.39 33.24
C GLU A 274 -0.48 -0.69 31.90
N LYS A 275 -0.65 0.63 31.91
CA LYS A 275 -0.80 1.42 30.66
C LYS A 275 0.44 1.42 29.79
N ALA A 276 1.64 1.37 30.37
CA ALA A 276 2.88 1.27 29.61
C ALA A 276 3.02 -0.10 28.93
N GLU A 277 2.64 -1.17 29.63
CA GLU A 277 2.61 -2.53 29.10
C GLU A 277 1.55 -2.69 27.99
N GLU A 278 0.35 -2.17 28.20
CA GLU A 278 -0.71 -2.15 27.18
C GLU A 278 -0.25 -1.39 25.92
N LYS A 279 0.36 -0.21 26.09
CA LYS A 279 0.91 0.57 24.97
C LYS A 279 2.03 -0.20 24.26
N ARG A 280 2.87 -0.92 24.99
CA ARG A 280 3.93 -1.76 24.40
C ARG A 280 3.32 -2.90 23.58
N ALA A 281 2.33 -3.61 24.10
CA ALA A 281 1.62 -4.66 23.37
C ALA A 281 0.95 -4.14 22.09
N VAL A 282 0.31 -2.96 22.15
CA VAL A 282 -0.26 -2.29 20.95
C VAL A 282 0.83 -1.97 19.93
N ASN A 283 2.00 -1.51 20.37
CA ASN A 283 3.12 -1.21 19.47
C ASN A 283 3.72 -2.47 18.85
N VAL A 284 3.86 -3.57 19.60
CA VAL A 284 4.28 -4.89 19.08
C VAL A 284 3.32 -5.37 18.00
N ARG A 285 2.01 -5.25 18.24
CA ARG A 285 0.98 -5.62 17.26
C ARG A 285 1.09 -4.78 15.99
N LYS A 286 1.17 -3.45 16.11
CA LYS A 286 1.33 -2.54 14.95
C LYS A 286 2.61 -2.84 14.17
N TYR A 287 3.69 -3.17 14.87
CA TYR A 287 4.95 -3.55 14.24
C TYR A 287 4.82 -4.86 13.47
N SER A 288 4.22 -5.89 14.06
CA SER A 288 3.91 -7.16 13.38
C SER A 288 3.01 -6.95 12.15
N GLU A 289 1.94 -6.16 12.27
CA GLU A 289 1.05 -5.81 11.16
C GLU A 289 1.81 -5.09 10.04
N THR A 290 2.77 -4.20 10.38
CA THR A 290 3.63 -3.52 9.42
C THR A 290 4.51 -4.52 8.67
N LEU A 291 5.15 -5.45 9.38
CA LEU A 291 6.00 -6.48 8.76
C LEU A 291 5.20 -7.44 7.86
N GLN A 292 4.01 -7.86 8.30
CA GLN A 292 3.10 -8.71 7.52
C GLN A 292 2.56 -7.99 6.28
N LYS A 293 2.26 -6.70 6.38
CA LYS A 293 1.84 -5.87 5.25
C LYS A 293 2.91 -5.82 4.15
N HIS A 294 4.18 -5.86 4.54
CA HIS A 294 5.32 -5.96 3.63
C HIS A 294 5.72 -7.41 3.29
N SER A 295 4.96 -8.40 3.79
CA SER A 295 5.21 -9.84 3.66
C SER A 295 6.65 -10.23 4.02
N ILE A 296 7.23 -9.56 5.02
CA ILE A 296 8.60 -9.79 5.47
C ILE A 296 8.78 -11.21 6.01
N PRO A 297 7.91 -11.71 6.91
CA PRO A 297 8.05 -13.05 7.45
C PRO A 297 7.96 -14.15 6.38
N GLU A 298 7.00 -14.04 5.47
CA GLU A 298 6.79 -15.01 4.40
C GLU A 298 7.99 -15.02 3.45
N PHE A 299 8.49 -13.83 3.10
CA PHE A 299 9.63 -13.71 2.19
C PHE A 299 10.89 -14.33 2.77
N GLU A 300 11.19 -14.11 4.06
CA GLU A 300 12.35 -14.70 4.74
C GLU A 300 12.24 -16.22 4.82
N GLY A 301 11.04 -16.75 5.11
CA GLY A 301 10.78 -18.19 5.08
C GLY A 301 11.05 -18.81 3.71
N ALA A 302 10.46 -18.23 2.65
CA ALA A 302 10.62 -18.75 1.28
C ALA A 302 12.05 -18.59 0.75
N LEU A 303 12.73 -17.49 1.09
CA LEU A 303 14.11 -17.29 0.69
C LEU A 303 15.03 -18.28 1.41
N GLY A 304 14.81 -18.50 2.71
CA GLY A 304 15.53 -19.50 3.49
C GLY A 304 15.32 -20.92 2.94
N GLU A 305 14.09 -21.27 2.53
CA GLU A 305 13.81 -22.55 1.87
C GLU A 305 14.56 -22.69 0.55
N LEU A 306 14.53 -21.68 -0.32
CA LEU A 306 15.25 -21.69 -1.59
C LEU A 306 16.77 -21.83 -1.36
N GLU A 307 17.33 -21.11 -0.39
CA GLU A 307 18.75 -21.21 -0.03
C GLU A 307 19.09 -22.60 0.51
N ASN A 308 18.24 -23.17 1.36
CA ASN A 308 18.42 -24.52 1.89
C ASN A 308 18.40 -25.56 0.77
N VAL A 309 17.47 -25.45 -0.18
CA VAL A 309 17.43 -26.35 -1.36
C VAL A 309 18.70 -26.18 -2.20
N LEU A 310 19.11 -24.95 -2.50
CA LEU A 310 20.31 -24.68 -3.29
C LEU A 310 21.60 -25.11 -2.59
N SER A 311 21.66 -25.09 -1.26
CA SER A 311 22.85 -25.46 -0.48
C SER A 311 23.24 -26.95 -0.64
N LYS A 312 22.27 -27.81 -1.01
CA LYS A 312 22.48 -29.24 -1.23
C LYS A 312 23.30 -29.56 -2.47
N TYR A 313 23.42 -28.60 -3.40
CA TYR A 313 24.10 -28.79 -4.67
C TYR A 313 25.42 -28.02 -4.71
N PRO A 314 26.49 -28.61 -5.25
CA PRO A 314 27.71 -27.87 -5.58
C PRO A 314 27.40 -26.71 -6.53
N LYS A 315 28.13 -25.61 -6.41
CA LYS A 315 27.96 -24.44 -7.27
C LYS A 315 28.04 -24.82 -8.75
N GLY A 316 27.02 -24.42 -9.52
CA GLY A 316 26.90 -24.66 -10.95
C GLY A 316 26.28 -26.01 -11.32
N LYS A 317 25.84 -26.82 -10.34
CA LYS A 317 25.31 -28.17 -10.54
C LYS A 317 23.87 -28.34 -10.06
N ALA A 318 23.17 -27.28 -9.70
CA ALA A 318 21.77 -27.34 -9.30
C ALA A 318 20.88 -27.78 -10.50
N PRO A 319 20.11 -28.88 -10.37
CA PRO A 319 19.25 -29.38 -11.45
C PRO A 319 18.11 -28.40 -11.77
N GLY A 320 17.63 -28.41 -13.01
CA GLY A 320 16.54 -27.53 -13.46
C GLY A 320 16.95 -26.07 -13.72
N LEU A 321 18.19 -25.70 -13.43
CA LEU A 321 18.78 -24.37 -13.68
C LEU A 321 19.81 -24.44 -14.82
N GLY A 322 19.89 -23.37 -15.63
CA GLY A 322 20.83 -23.27 -16.75
C GLY A 322 20.18 -23.29 -18.13
N ARG A 323 21.01 -23.03 -19.16
CA ARG A 323 20.57 -22.76 -20.54
C ARG A 323 19.87 -23.94 -21.23
N GLY A 324 20.19 -25.16 -20.83
CA GLY A 324 19.52 -26.39 -21.32
C GLY A 324 18.37 -26.82 -20.42
N ALA A 325 18.60 -26.94 -19.11
CA ALA A 325 17.60 -27.42 -18.16
C ALA A 325 16.43 -26.44 -17.95
N GLY A 326 16.64 -25.14 -18.20
CA GLY A 326 15.60 -24.10 -18.11
C GLY A 326 14.47 -24.27 -19.14
N MET A 327 14.75 -24.90 -20.28
CA MET A 327 13.80 -25.09 -21.38
C MET A 327 13.00 -26.39 -21.29
N VAL A 328 13.44 -27.30 -20.43
CA VAL A 328 12.83 -28.62 -20.28
C VAL A 328 11.51 -28.46 -19.50
N PRO A 329 10.35 -28.93 -20.03
CA PRO A 329 9.08 -28.91 -19.33
C PRO A 329 9.16 -29.59 -17.96
N ASP A 330 8.30 -29.19 -17.02
CA ASP A 330 8.36 -29.67 -15.62
C ASP A 330 8.28 -31.21 -15.52
N TRP A 331 7.48 -31.86 -16.36
CA TRP A 331 7.35 -33.32 -16.39
C TRP A 331 8.61 -34.08 -16.84
N MET A 332 9.53 -33.40 -17.52
CA MET A 332 10.82 -33.94 -17.93
C MET A 332 11.94 -33.64 -16.90
N GLN A 333 11.64 -32.90 -15.83
CA GLN A 333 12.61 -32.61 -14.79
C GLN A 333 12.58 -33.71 -13.73
N GLY A 334 13.75 -34.06 -13.20
CA GLY A 334 13.79 -34.87 -11.99
C GLY A 334 13.18 -34.12 -10.81
N ALA A 335 12.67 -34.84 -9.80
CA ALA A 335 12.05 -34.28 -8.60
C ALA A 335 12.90 -33.19 -7.91
N GLU A 336 14.22 -33.26 -8.01
CA GLU A 336 15.15 -32.25 -7.52
C GLU A 336 15.05 -30.89 -8.24
N GLY A 337 14.91 -30.91 -9.57
CA GLY A 337 14.73 -29.68 -10.36
C GLY A 337 13.36 -29.05 -10.13
N GLU A 338 12.34 -29.89 -9.96
CA GLU A 338 10.99 -29.46 -9.58
C GLU A 338 11.01 -28.74 -8.22
N ASN A 339 11.67 -29.31 -7.20
CA ASN A 339 11.79 -28.69 -5.88
C ASN A 339 12.44 -27.29 -5.94
N ILE A 340 13.51 -27.12 -6.73
CA ILE A 340 14.16 -25.82 -6.91
C ILE A 340 13.19 -24.83 -7.57
N ARG A 341 12.46 -25.25 -8.61
CA ARG A 341 11.48 -24.40 -9.31
C ARG A 341 10.32 -24.01 -8.42
N GLN A 342 9.80 -24.94 -7.60
CA GLN A 342 8.73 -24.69 -6.65
C GLN A 342 9.16 -23.68 -5.58
N ALA A 343 10.35 -23.86 -4.97
CA ALA A 343 10.89 -22.91 -4.01
C ALA A 343 11.10 -21.51 -4.64
N LEU A 344 11.63 -21.47 -5.86
CA LEU A 344 11.79 -20.24 -6.63
C LEU A 344 10.45 -19.57 -6.95
N ALA A 345 9.43 -20.35 -7.30
CA ALA A 345 8.07 -19.86 -7.52
C ALA A 345 7.44 -19.32 -6.23
N GLY A 346 7.69 -19.95 -5.09
CA GLY A 346 7.29 -19.46 -3.77
C GLY A 346 7.82 -18.04 -3.50
N VAL A 347 9.13 -17.84 -3.69
CA VAL A 347 9.76 -16.51 -3.56
C VAL A 347 9.13 -15.49 -4.52
N LYS A 348 8.90 -15.88 -5.79
CA LYS A 348 8.25 -14.99 -6.77
C LYS A 348 6.83 -14.60 -6.37
N ASN A 349 6.02 -15.56 -5.94
CA ASN A 349 4.63 -15.32 -5.55
C ASN A 349 4.55 -14.38 -4.34
N ILE A 350 5.47 -14.53 -3.38
CA ILE A 350 5.55 -13.62 -2.23
C ILE A 350 6.03 -12.24 -2.67
N LEU A 351 7.02 -12.13 -3.56
CA LEU A 351 7.43 -10.82 -4.11
C LEU A 351 6.28 -10.13 -4.87
N LEU A 352 5.48 -10.88 -5.61
CA LEU A 352 4.28 -10.37 -6.28
C LEU A 352 3.25 -9.86 -5.25
N LYS A 353 3.01 -10.61 -4.17
CA LYS A 353 2.05 -10.26 -3.11
C LYS A 353 2.53 -9.09 -2.24
N ALA A 354 3.78 -9.11 -1.79
CA ALA A 354 4.42 -8.03 -1.03
C ALA A 354 4.30 -6.70 -1.78
N ARG A 355 4.32 -6.78 -3.11
CA ARG A 355 4.23 -5.63 -3.98
C ARG A 355 2.81 -5.22 -4.35
N SER A 356 1.85 -6.13 -4.48
CA SER A 356 0.45 -5.69 -4.64
C SER A 356 -0.05 -4.90 -3.42
N GLY A 357 0.60 -5.06 -2.26
CA GLY A 357 0.36 -4.27 -1.04
C GLY A 357 1.19 -2.98 -0.88
N ALA A 358 2.28 -2.79 -1.64
CA ALA A 358 3.20 -1.66 -1.51
C ALA A 358 3.35 -0.88 -2.84
N ALA A 359 3.42 0.45 -2.81
CA ALA A 359 3.43 1.31 -3.99
C ALA A 359 4.75 1.26 -4.81
N VAL A 360 5.10 0.11 -5.36
CA VAL A 360 6.32 -0.10 -6.18
C VAL A 360 5.89 -0.32 -7.64
N THR A 361 6.60 0.29 -8.60
CA THR A 361 6.15 0.44 -10.01
C THR A 361 6.43 -0.80 -10.87
N GLU A 362 5.52 -1.25 -11.75
CA GLU A 362 5.63 -2.47 -12.61
C GLU A 362 7.08 -2.85 -13.00
N ASN A 363 7.82 -1.86 -13.51
CA ASN A 363 9.20 -1.93 -13.97
C ASN A 363 10.21 -2.41 -12.91
N GLU A 364 10.07 -2.03 -11.64
CA GLU A 364 11.01 -2.44 -10.58
C GLU A 364 10.87 -3.93 -10.21
N LEU A 365 9.68 -4.53 -10.35
CA LEU A 365 9.42 -5.95 -10.09
C LEU A 365 9.86 -6.76 -11.28
N ARG A 366 9.61 -6.28 -12.50
CA ARG A 366 10.14 -6.93 -13.69
C ARG A 366 11.67 -6.98 -13.59
N ARG A 367 12.32 -5.88 -13.22
CA ARG A 367 13.77 -5.85 -12.92
C ARG A 367 14.17 -6.78 -11.79
N MET A 368 13.40 -6.85 -10.70
CA MET A 368 13.72 -7.71 -9.56
C MET A 368 13.57 -9.20 -9.88
N VAL A 369 12.53 -9.57 -10.61
CA VAL A 369 12.25 -10.93 -11.10
C VAL A 369 13.29 -11.33 -12.15
N GLU A 370 13.69 -10.40 -13.03
CA GLU A 370 14.83 -10.55 -13.93
C GLU A 370 16.18 -10.70 -13.18
N GLU A 371 16.37 -9.94 -12.08
CA GLU A 371 17.53 -10.04 -11.18
C GLU A 371 17.58 -11.39 -10.45
N LEU A 372 16.42 -11.95 -10.10
CA LEU A 372 16.22 -13.31 -9.56
C LEU A 372 16.50 -14.41 -10.60
N GLY A 373 16.80 -14.04 -11.85
CA GLY A 373 17.24 -14.98 -12.88
C GLY A 373 16.09 -15.74 -13.56
N SER A 374 14.86 -15.22 -13.53
CA SER A 374 13.68 -15.91 -14.09
C SER A 374 13.60 -15.99 -15.62
N GLY A 375 14.57 -15.44 -16.35
CA GLY A 375 14.67 -15.65 -17.80
C GLY A 375 15.22 -17.05 -18.06
N GLY A 376 14.62 -17.81 -19.00
CA GLY A 376 14.89 -19.24 -19.28
C GLY A 376 16.32 -19.62 -19.73
N PHE A 377 17.33 -18.80 -19.44
CA PHE A 377 18.70 -18.91 -19.93
C PHE A 377 19.80 -18.66 -18.88
N ARG A 378 19.49 -18.64 -17.58
CA ARG A 378 20.48 -18.18 -16.57
C ARG A 378 21.07 -19.32 -15.73
N SER A 379 22.36 -19.18 -15.40
CA SER A 379 23.13 -20.14 -14.60
C SER A 379 22.78 -20.04 -13.11
N GLU A 380 23.11 -21.08 -12.35
CA GLU A 380 22.98 -21.09 -10.89
C GLU A 380 23.75 -19.93 -10.23
N GLU A 381 24.94 -19.55 -10.73
CA GLU A 381 25.66 -18.41 -10.16
C GLU A 381 24.84 -17.12 -10.28
N THR A 382 24.12 -16.95 -11.38
CA THR A 382 23.29 -15.77 -11.58
C THR A 382 22.10 -15.77 -10.61
N LEU A 383 21.49 -16.94 -10.37
CA LEU A 383 20.43 -17.07 -9.38
C LEU A 383 20.95 -16.74 -7.97
N ARG A 384 22.09 -17.31 -7.55
CA ARG A 384 22.70 -17.02 -6.24
C ARG A 384 23.06 -15.55 -6.07
N ALA A 385 23.63 -14.92 -7.09
CA ALA A 385 23.89 -13.48 -7.09
C ALA A 385 22.61 -12.64 -7.04
N GLY A 386 21.53 -13.12 -7.69
CA GLY A 386 20.19 -12.54 -7.61
C GLY A 386 19.63 -12.58 -6.19
N ILE A 387 19.65 -13.75 -5.56
CA ILE A 387 19.23 -13.98 -4.17
C ILE A 387 19.94 -13.01 -3.22
N GLU A 388 21.27 -12.89 -3.33
CA GLU A 388 22.07 -11.99 -2.49
C GLU A 388 21.68 -10.51 -2.67
N ARG A 389 21.43 -10.06 -3.92
CA ARG A 389 20.96 -8.70 -4.18
C ARG A 389 19.60 -8.43 -3.59
N ILE A 390 18.69 -9.40 -3.70
CA ILE A 390 17.35 -9.27 -3.16
C ILE A 390 17.39 -9.25 -1.64
N ARG A 391 18.17 -10.13 -1.01
CA ARG A 391 18.42 -10.09 0.44
C ARG A 391 18.86 -8.70 0.87
N LYS A 392 19.87 -8.11 0.23
CA LYS A 392 20.33 -6.75 0.54
C LYS A 392 19.22 -5.70 0.42
N ARG A 393 18.42 -5.74 -0.66
CA ARG A 393 17.27 -4.83 -0.82
C ARG A 393 16.24 -5.04 0.29
N PHE A 394 15.98 -6.30 0.65
CA PHE A 394 15.00 -6.64 1.67
C PHE A 394 15.46 -6.25 3.08
N GLU A 395 16.75 -6.37 3.38
CA GLU A 395 17.36 -5.81 4.60
C GLU A 395 17.10 -4.30 4.72
N HIS A 396 17.16 -3.54 3.62
CA HIS A 396 16.78 -2.13 3.65
C HIS A 396 15.30 -1.92 3.96
N VAL A 397 14.41 -2.76 3.42
CA VAL A 397 12.97 -2.69 3.73
C VAL A 397 12.72 -3.02 5.20
N LYS A 398 13.37 -4.07 5.74
CA LYS A 398 13.31 -4.43 7.16
C LYS A 398 13.83 -3.30 8.06
N ALA A 399 14.97 -2.71 7.71
CA ALA A 399 15.55 -1.59 8.45
C ALA A 399 14.62 -0.36 8.45
N ASN A 400 13.98 -0.06 7.32
CA ASN A 400 13.01 1.03 7.22
C ASN A 400 11.73 0.74 8.01
N ALA A 401 11.21 -0.49 7.98
CA ALA A 401 10.04 -0.89 8.77
C ALA A 401 10.33 -0.87 10.27
N ALA A 402 11.58 -1.14 10.68
CA ALA A 402 12.04 -1.05 12.05
C ALA A 402 12.45 0.38 12.48
N ALA A 403 12.53 1.33 11.55
CA ALA A 403 12.90 2.70 11.86
C ALA A 403 11.77 3.37 12.67
N GLY A 404 12.12 3.89 13.84
CA GLY A 404 11.15 4.51 14.77
C GLY A 404 10.41 3.53 15.68
N VAL A 405 10.76 2.24 15.66
CA VAL A 405 10.26 1.24 16.62
C VAL A 405 11.28 1.06 17.74
N ASP A 406 10.80 1.16 18.99
CA ASP A 406 11.60 0.99 20.20
C ASP A 406 12.26 -0.39 20.28
N ASP A 407 13.48 -0.46 20.83
CA ASP A 407 14.24 -1.72 20.93
C ASP A 407 13.53 -2.78 21.78
N GLU A 408 12.79 -2.37 22.82
CA GLU A 408 11.97 -3.27 23.63
C GLU A 408 10.81 -3.89 22.85
N VAL A 409 10.16 -3.11 21.98
CA VAL A 409 9.07 -3.58 21.12
C VAL A 409 9.60 -4.61 20.11
N LYS A 410 10.79 -4.37 19.55
CA LYS A 410 11.46 -5.31 18.64
C LYS A 410 11.86 -6.59 19.38
N GLY A 411 12.46 -6.47 20.56
CA GLY A 411 12.83 -7.62 21.40
C GLY A 411 11.62 -8.48 21.74
N GLN A 412 10.51 -7.87 22.17
CA GLN A 412 9.29 -8.61 22.48
C GLN A 412 8.66 -9.26 21.23
N TYR A 413 8.73 -8.64 20.06
CA TYR A 413 8.30 -9.26 18.81
C TYR A 413 9.16 -10.49 18.45
N GLU A 414 10.49 -10.39 18.62
CA GLU A 414 11.41 -11.51 18.38
C GLU A 414 11.19 -12.66 19.37
N GLU A 415 10.98 -12.36 20.66
CA GLU A 415 10.63 -13.35 21.69
C GLU A 415 9.31 -14.09 21.40
N GLN A 416 8.38 -13.43 20.72
CA GLN A 416 7.11 -14.02 20.24
C GLN A 416 7.28 -14.88 18.98
N GLY A 417 8.51 -15.17 18.55
CA GLY A 417 8.79 -15.95 17.34
C GLY A 417 8.77 -15.13 16.05
N GLY A 418 8.79 -13.80 16.16
CA GLY A 418 8.93 -12.89 15.03
C GLY A 418 10.30 -13.03 14.35
N VAL A 419 10.39 -12.58 13.09
CA VAL A 419 11.66 -12.61 12.36
C VAL A 419 12.64 -11.61 12.97
N LYS A 420 13.85 -12.07 13.29
CA LYS A 420 14.94 -11.23 13.81
C LYS A 420 15.30 -10.13 12.83
N ILE A 421 15.25 -8.87 13.28
CA ILE A 421 15.64 -7.73 12.45
C ILE A 421 16.98 -7.19 12.92
N VAL A 422 18.05 -7.64 12.26
CA VAL A 422 19.38 -7.08 12.49
C VAL A 422 19.41 -5.67 11.91
N ARG A 423 19.71 -4.66 12.73
CA ARG A 423 19.80 -3.27 12.30
C ARG A 423 20.93 -3.12 11.28
N GLY A 424 20.60 -3.21 9.99
CA GLY A 424 21.53 -3.09 8.87
C GLY A 424 22.16 -1.70 8.85
N GLY A 425 23.31 -1.55 9.51
CA GLY A 425 24.02 -0.27 9.61
C GLY A 425 25.04 -0.19 10.74
N ALA A 426 24.89 -0.99 11.80
CA ALA A 426 26.01 -1.18 12.73
C ALA A 426 27.06 -2.04 12.00
N LYS A 427 28.10 -1.38 11.48
CA LYS A 427 29.34 -2.02 11.04
C LYS A 427 29.67 -3.07 12.11
N PRO A 428 29.83 -4.37 11.79
CA PRO A 428 30.11 -5.37 12.81
C PRO A 428 31.30 -4.85 13.60
N ALA A 429 31.08 -4.59 14.90
CA ALA A 429 32.17 -4.22 15.78
C ALA A 429 33.21 -5.32 15.60
N ALA A 430 34.40 -4.93 15.12
CA ALA A 430 35.50 -5.86 14.94
C ALA A 430 35.61 -6.62 16.25
N ASN A 431 35.32 -7.92 16.18
CA ASN A 431 35.29 -8.79 17.35
C ASN A 431 36.75 -9.02 17.76
N ASN A 432 37.36 -8.00 18.36
CA ASN A 432 38.68 -8.05 18.98
C ASN A 432 38.55 -8.72 20.36
N GLY A 433 37.93 -9.90 20.39
CA GLY A 433 38.03 -10.79 21.52
C GLY A 433 39.48 -11.26 21.64
N PRO A 434 40.09 -11.23 22.84
CA PRO A 434 41.47 -11.67 23.02
C PRO A 434 41.61 -13.12 22.56
N SER A 435 42.49 -13.33 21.59
CA SER A 435 42.94 -14.66 21.17
C SER A 435 43.30 -15.48 22.41
N SER A 436 42.61 -16.61 22.58
CA SER A 436 42.85 -17.64 23.59
C SER A 436 44.20 -18.35 23.45
N ALA A 437 45.14 -17.79 22.67
CA ALA A 437 46.50 -18.30 22.50
C ALA A 437 47.44 -18.06 23.70
N ARG A 438 47.02 -17.35 24.76
CA ARG A 438 47.84 -17.16 25.98
C ARG A 438 47.48 -18.05 27.17
N ALA A 439 46.42 -18.86 27.12
CA ALA A 439 46.03 -19.75 28.22
C ALA A 439 46.69 -21.15 28.18
N ARG A 440 47.69 -21.38 27.31
CA ARG A 440 48.42 -22.66 27.21
C ARG A 440 49.94 -22.56 27.43
N ALA A 441 50.47 -21.39 27.79
CA ALA A 441 51.90 -21.22 28.05
C ALA A 441 52.32 -21.44 29.52
N ASP A 442 51.40 -21.35 30.49
CA ASP A 442 51.72 -21.45 31.93
C ASP A 442 51.50 -22.85 32.53
N ALA A 443 51.21 -23.87 31.71
CA ALA A 443 51.02 -25.25 32.17
C ALA A 443 52.21 -26.20 31.87
N ILE A 444 53.33 -25.70 31.35
CA ILE A 444 54.48 -26.54 30.90
C ILE A 444 55.82 -26.21 31.61
N LEU A 445 55.85 -25.32 32.62
CA LEU A 445 57.08 -24.97 33.35
C LEU A 445 56.99 -25.10 34.89
N GLY A 446 56.16 -26.00 35.39
CA GLY A 446 56.06 -26.33 36.82
C GLY A 446 56.36 -27.80 37.11
N GLY A 447 57.56 -28.27 36.77
CA GLY A 447 57.99 -29.66 36.95
C GLY A 447 59.50 -29.82 37.02
N ASN A 448 60.10 -29.28 38.09
CA ASN A 448 61.21 -29.85 38.87
C ASN A 448 61.55 -28.93 40.04
#